data_AF-A0AB38G9F1-F1
#
_entry.id   AF-A0AB38G9F1-F1
#
_cell.length_a   1.000
_cell.length_b   1.000
_cell.length_c   1.000
_cell.angle_alpha   90.00
_cell.angle_beta   90.00
_cell.angle_gamma   90.00
#
_symmetry.space_group_name_H-M   'P 1'
#
loop_
_entity.id
_entity.type
_entity.pdbx_description
1 polymer ?
#
loop_
_entity_poly.entity_id
_entity_poly.type
_entity_poly.pdbx_seq_one_letter_code
_entity_poly.pdbx_strand_id
1 'polypeptide(L)'
;MALNVILKSMRQIKIQDTPELEELTKTEGGNQKHIYYNPTWNYFKELIKEKLNSEEGSRVYAKRKTDVKPVFGRLKSVFLRSQSPR
;
A
#
# COMPACT_ATOMS: atom_id res chain seq x y z
N MET A 1 -26.86 -9.15 1.02
CA MET A 1 -26.13 -9.69 2.19
C MET A 1 -24.62 -9.39 2.14
N ALA A 2 -23.93 -9.66 1.02
CA ALA A 2 -22.48 -9.41 0.90
C ALA A 2 -22.06 -7.93 1.07
N LEU A 3 -22.84 -6.97 0.56
CA LEU A 3 -22.51 -5.53 0.69
C LEU A 3 -22.54 -5.05 2.14
N ASN A 4 -23.50 -5.52 2.94
CA ASN A 4 -23.63 -5.16 4.36
C ASN A 4 -22.49 -5.75 5.19
N VAL A 5 -21.94 -6.91 4.80
CA VAL A 5 -20.78 -7.52 5.46
C VAL A 5 -19.51 -6.71 5.20
N ILE A 6 -19.31 -6.23 3.96
CA ILE A 6 -18.16 -5.38 3.58
C ILE A 6 -18.26 -4.01 4.26
N LEU A 7 -19.45 -3.40 4.31
CA LEU A 7 -19.68 -2.15 5.03
C LEU A 7 -19.48 -2.31 6.54
N LYS A 8 -19.83 -3.48 7.11
CA LYS A 8 -19.57 -3.79 8.52
C LYS A 8 -18.08 -3.98 8.79
N SER A 9 -17.30 -4.56 7.86
CA SER A 9 -15.84 -4.68 8.03
C SER A 9 -15.12 -3.33 7.95
N MET A 10 -15.65 -2.36 7.19
CA MET A 10 -15.12 -0.98 7.19
C MET A 10 -15.39 -0.22 8.49
N ARG A 11 -16.44 -0.59 9.25
CA ARG A 11 -16.79 0.04 10.54
C ARG A 11 -16.19 -0.67 11.76
N GLN A 12 -15.76 -1.92 11.62
CA GLN A 12 -15.30 -2.73 12.74
C GLN A 12 -13.79 -2.91 12.69
N ILE A 13 -13.06 -1.81 12.89
CA ILE A 13 -11.78 -1.94 13.59
C ILE A 13 -12.16 -2.50 14.96
N LYS A 14 -11.61 -3.66 15.34
CA LYS A 14 -11.80 -4.22 16.68
C LYS A 14 -11.67 -3.09 17.71
N ILE A 15 -12.66 -2.99 18.60
CA ILE A 15 -12.47 -2.27 19.86
C ILE A 15 -11.20 -2.87 20.46
N GLN A 16 -10.18 -2.05 20.67
CA GLN A 16 -8.87 -2.55 21.09
C GLN A 16 -9.01 -3.18 22.48
N ASP A 17 -8.35 -4.32 22.70
CA ASP A 17 -8.57 -5.14 23.90
C ASP A 17 -8.03 -4.52 25.21
N THR A 18 -7.24 -3.43 25.11
CA THR A 18 -6.63 -2.76 26.28
C THR A 18 -6.99 -1.26 26.36
N PRO A 19 -7.17 -0.72 27.57
CA PRO A 19 -7.57 0.68 27.79
C PRO A 19 -6.54 1.70 27.28
N GLU A 20 -5.24 1.38 27.36
CA GLU A 20 -4.15 2.21 26.85
C GLU A 20 -4.23 2.40 25.33
N LEU A 21 -4.59 1.35 24.59
CA LEU A 21 -4.74 1.43 23.13
C LEU A 21 -5.99 2.23 22.75
N GLU A 22 -7.06 2.14 23.54
CA GLU A 22 -8.26 2.94 23.31
C GLU A 22 -7.95 4.44 23.35
N GLU A 23 -7.17 4.88 24.34
CA GLU A 23 -6.73 6.27 24.48
C GLU A 23 -5.89 6.73 23.28
N LEU A 24 -4.91 5.92 22.85
CA LEU A 24 -4.05 6.22 21.69
C LEU A 24 -4.83 6.30 20.36
N THR A 25 -5.95 5.58 20.26
CA THR A 25 -6.79 5.59 19.06
C THR A 25 -7.73 6.79 18.95
N LYS A 26 -7.77 7.66 19.97
CA LYS A 26 -8.52 8.92 19.92
C LYS A 26 -7.70 10.02 19.24
N THR A 27 -8.38 10.97 18.60
CA THR A 27 -7.78 12.22 18.11
C THR A 27 -7.57 13.17 19.29
N GLU A 28 -6.81 14.24 19.08
CA GLU A 28 -6.60 15.28 20.10
C GLU A 28 -7.91 15.88 20.63
N GLY A 29 -8.98 15.86 19.81
CA GLY A 29 -10.33 16.28 20.19
C GLY A 29 -11.20 15.17 20.81
N GLY A 30 -10.64 14.00 21.15
CA GLY A 30 -11.34 12.89 21.81
C GLY A 30 -12.19 12.00 20.90
N ASN A 31 -12.22 12.26 19.59
CA ASN A 31 -12.98 11.43 18.64
C ASN A 31 -12.21 10.17 18.25
N GLN A 32 -12.92 9.08 17.96
CA GLN A 32 -12.28 7.86 17.48
C GLN A 32 -11.64 8.07 16.11
N LYS A 33 -10.37 7.68 15.94
CA LYS A 33 -9.71 7.67 14.62
C LYS A 33 -10.39 6.63 13.73
N HIS A 34 -10.77 7.03 12.53
CA HIS A 34 -11.28 6.11 11.50
C HIS A 34 -10.17 5.75 10.52
N ILE A 35 -10.03 4.46 10.24
CA ILE A 35 -9.14 3.96 9.19
C ILE A 35 -10.01 3.44 8.05
N TYR A 36 -9.83 4.02 6.86
CA TYR A 36 -10.52 3.57 5.67
C TYR A 36 -9.78 2.37 5.08
N TYR A 37 -10.50 1.25 4.93
CA TYR A 37 -9.96 0.03 4.33
C TYR A 37 -10.40 -0.11 2.88
N ASN A 38 -9.45 -0.15 1.95
CA ASN A 38 -9.71 -0.47 0.55
C ASN A 38 -9.36 -1.96 0.30
N PRO A 39 -10.37 -2.85 0.21
CA PRO A 39 -10.14 -4.29 0.04
C PRO A 39 -9.43 -4.63 -1.27
N THR A 40 -9.80 -3.96 -2.36
CA THR A 40 -9.21 -4.17 -3.69
C THR A 40 -7.73 -3.81 -3.69
N TRP A 41 -7.38 -2.67 -3.08
CA TRP A 41 -5.99 -2.27 -2.94
C TRP A 41 -5.18 -3.26 -2.10
N ASN A 42 -5.78 -3.79 -1.03
CA ASN A 42 -5.10 -4.77 -0.18
C ASN A 42 -4.86 -6.09 -0.90
N TYR A 43 -5.86 -6.57 -1.65
CA TYR A 43 -5.74 -7.76 -2.49
C TYR A 43 -4.54 -7.66 -3.45
N PHE A 44 -4.44 -6.55 -4.20
CA PHE A 44 -3.33 -6.38 -5.15
C PHE A 44 -1.98 -6.24 -4.46
N LYS A 45 -1.91 -5.58 -3.29
CA LYS A 45 -0.66 -5.50 -2.51
C LYS A 45 -0.17 -6.88 -2.10
N GLU A 46 -1.04 -7.73 -1.56
CA GLU A 46 -0.68 -9.09 -1.16
C GLU A 46 -0.28 -9.94 -2.37
N LEU A 47 -1.02 -9.84 -3.48
CA LEU A 47 -0.68 -10.53 -4.73
C LEU A 47 0.72 -10.15 -5.24
N ILE A 48 1.05 -8.85 -5.25
CA ILE A 48 2.36 -8.36 -5.68
C ILE A 48 3.45 -8.87 -4.74
N LYS A 49 3.20 -8.84 -3.43
CA LYS A 49 4.14 -9.31 -2.41
C LYS A 49 4.44 -10.79 -2.58
N GLU A 50 3.42 -11.62 -2.77
CA GLU A 50 3.55 -13.05 -3.02
C GLU A 50 4.39 -13.31 -4.29
N LYS A 51 4.06 -12.63 -5.39
CA LYS A 51 4.79 -12.79 -6.66
C LYS A 51 6.25 -12.36 -6.54
N LEU A 52 6.55 -11.26 -5.86
CA LEU A 52 7.92 -10.78 -5.67
C LEU A 52 8.74 -11.70 -4.76
N ASN A 53 8.11 -12.26 -3.72
CA ASN A 53 8.78 -13.15 -2.77
C ASN A 53 8.94 -14.59 -3.26
N SER A 54 8.27 -14.97 -4.36
CA SER A 54 8.56 -16.24 -5.04
C SER A 54 10.00 -16.28 -5.54
N GLU A 55 10.62 -17.45 -5.54
CA GLU A 55 12.02 -17.62 -5.98
C GLU A 55 12.22 -17.14 -7.43
N GLU A 56 11.31 -17.51 -8.32
CA GLU A 56 11.33 -17.06 -9.71
C GLU A 56 11.14 -15.56 -9.84
N GLY A 57 10.16 -14.98 -9.13
CA GLY A 57 9.86 -13.56 -9.17
C GLY A 57 11.02 -12.71 -8.63
N SER A 58 11.63 -13.14 -7.53
CA SER A 58 12.83 -12.52 -6.96
C SER A 58 14.01 -12.55 -7.94
N ARG A 59 14.26 -13.70 -8.59
CA ARG A 59 15.33 -13.84 -9.59
C ARG A 59 15.11 -12.93 -10.81
N VAL A 60 13.90 -12.91 -11.35
CA VAL A 60 13.55 -12.05 -12.50
C VAL A 60 13.64 -10.57 -12.13
N TYR A 61 13.19 -10.19 -10.93
CA TYR A 61 13.30 -8.82 -10.43
C TYR A 61 14.76 -8.40 -10.28
N ALA A 62 15.61 -9.23 -9.66
CA ALA A 62 17.03 -8.95 -9.48
C ALA A 62 17.74 -8.73 -10.83
N LYS A 63 17.45 -9.56 -11.83
CA LYS A 63 17.98 -9.37 -13.19
C LYS A 63 17.53 -8.04 -13.80
N ARG A 64 16.23 -7.73 -13.77
CA ARG A 64 15.70 -6.46 -14.30
C ARG A 64 16.24 -5.23 -13.56
N LYS A 65 16.54 -5.38 -12.27
CA LYS A 65 17.11 -4.32 -11.44
C LYS A 65 18.46 -3.86 -11.97
N THR A 66 19.28 -4.79 -12.45
CA THR A 66 20.59 -4.51 -13.02
C THR A 66 20.48 -4.11 -14.49
N ASP A 67 19.72 -4.86 -15.29
CA ASP A 67 19.73 -4.70 -16.75
C ASP A 67 18.88 -3.51 -17.22
N VAL A 68 17.70 -3.32 -16.64
CA VAL A 68 16.68 -2.41 -17.17
C VAL A 68 16.61 -1.10 -16.40
N LYS A 69 16.78 -1.13 -15.07
CA LYS A 69 16.63 0.08 -14.23
C LYS A 69 17.58 1.23 -14.62
N PRO A 70 18.86 1.00 -14.97
CA PRO A 70 19.74 2.10 -15.38
C PRO A 70 19.26 2.82 -16.63
N VAL A 71 18.83 2.05 -17.64
CA VAL A 71 18.30 2.59 -18.91
C VAL A 71 17.02 3.38 -18.65
N PHE A 72 16.10 2.81 -17.88
CA PHE A 72 14.84 3.47 -17.56
C PHE A 72 15.03 4.75 -16.72
N GLY A 73 16.00 4.75 -15.79
CA GLY A 73 16.38 5.93 -15.03
C GLY A 73 16.90 7.05 -15.93
N ARG A 74 17.77 6.72 -16.89
CA ARG A 74 18.27 7.69 -17.89
C ARG A 74 17.13 8.23 -18.76
N LEU A 75 16.26 7.35 -19.27
CA LEU A 75 15.11 7.76 -20.09
C LEU A 75 14.18 8.72 -19.34
N LYS A 76 13.84 8.40 -18.09
CA LYS A 76 13.06 9.31 -17.24
C LYS A 76 13.76 10.65 -17.04
N SER A 77 15.05 10.64 -16.77
CA SER A 77 15.83 11.86 -16.53
C SER A 77 15.90 12.76 -17.77
N VAL A 78 16.03 12.17 -18.96
CA VAL A 78 16.03 12.91 -20.23
C VAL A 78 14.62 13.44 -20.55
N PHE A 79 13.62 12.57 -20.50
CA PHE A 79 12.24 12.92 -20.86
C PHE A 79 11.60 13.92 -19.89
N LEU A 80 11.84 13.78 -18.58
CA LEU A 80 11.25 14.69 -17.60
C LEU A 80 11.97 16.05 -17.55
N ARG A 81 13.27 16.12 -17.89
CA ARG A 81 13.97 17.41 -18.01
C ARG A 81 13.58 18.19 -19.26
N SER A 82 13.22 17.52 -20.35
CA SER A 82 12.80 18.21 -21.58
C SER A 82 11.39 18.81 -21.49
N GLN A 83 10.59 18.43 -20.49
CA GLN A 83 9.22 18.92 -20.28
C GLN A 83 9.13 19.97 -19.15
N SER A 84 10.25 20.35 -18.53
CA SER A 84 10.28 21.45 -17.56
C SER A 84 10.50 22.76 -18.32
N PRO A 85 9.59 23.75 -18.24
CA PRO A 85 9.91 25.12 -18.63
C PRO A 85 11.12 25.59 -17.79
N ARG A 86 12.08 26.26 -18.43
CA ARG A 86 13.15 26.97 -17.72
C ARG A 86 12.60 28.19 -17.01
#